data_AF-A0A7D5MIM3-F1
#
_entry.id   AF-A0A7D5MIM3-F1
#
_cell.length_a   1.000
_cell.length_b   1.000
_cell.length_c   1.000
_cell.angle_alpha   90.00
_cell.angle_beta   90.00
_cell.angle_gamma   90.00
#
_symmetry.space_group_name_H-M   'P 1'
#
loop_
_entity.id
_entity.type
_entity.pdbx_description
1 polymer ?
#
loop_
_entity_poly.entity_id
_entity_poly.type
_entity_poly.pdbx_seq_one_letter_code
_entity_poly.pdbx_strand_id
1 'polypeptide(L)'
;MSTSELQLKLHQIIDQVNDQEVLKAIHTLLSAQVEPVIKTIDGVPISKLELDELLEQAESDIANGRTIQQHDLKKKLQLGERNNLDESK
;
A
#
# COMPACT_ATOMS: atom_id res chain seq x y z
N MET A 1 -2.98 -21.24 -21.43
CA MET A 1 -1.92 -20.23 -21.30
C MET A 1 -1.85 -19.81 -19.86
N SER A 2 -0.68 -19.88 -19.25
CA SER A 2 -0.46 -19.36 -17.90
C SER A 2 -0.25 -17.84 -17.94
N THR A 3 -0.51 -17.16 -16.83
CA THR A 3 -0.27 -15.71 -16.68
C THR A 3 1.19 -15.34 -16.96
N SER A 4 2.12 -16.22 -16.62
CA SER A 4 3.55 -16.08 -16.88
C SER A 4 3.90 -16.10 -18.37
N GLU A 5 3.26 -16.97 -19.16
CA GLU A 5 3.46 -17.00 -20.63
C GLU A 5 2.95 -15.72 -21.30
N LEU A 6 1.88 -15.13 -20.76
CA LEU A 6 1.27 -13.91 -21.27
C LEU A 6 2.15 -12.68 -20.98
N GLN A 7 2.71 -12.59 -19.77
CA GLN A 7 3.68 -11.56 -19.40
C GLN A 7 4.94 -11.63 -20.27
N LEU A 8 5.46 -12.84 -20.51
CA LEU A 8 6.67 -13.03 -21.30
C LEU A 8 6.48 -12.58 -22.75
N LYS A 9 5.31 -12.88 -23.35
CA LYS A 9 4.94 -12.37 -24.67
C LYS A 9 4.78 -10.85 -24.70
N LEU A 10 4.21 -10.27 -23.64
CA LEU A 10 4.05 -8.82 -23.55
C LEU A 10 5.41 -8.11 -23.53
N HIS A 11 6.36 -8.61 -22.73
CA HIS A 11 7.72 -8.09 -22.69
C HIS A 11 8.42 -8.20 -24.05
N GLN A 12 8.27 -9.33 -24.75
CA GLN A 12 8.83 -9.49 -26.10
C GLN A 12 8.28 -8.49 -27.12
N ILE A 13 7.00 -8.13 -27.03
CA ILE A 13 6.38 -7.13 -27.91
C ILE A 13 6.88 -5.74 -27.56
N ILE A 14 7.02 -5.42 -26.27
CA ILE A 14 7.55 -4.13 -25.79
C ILE A 14 9.01 -3.95 -26.23
N ASP A 15 9.84 -4.99 -26.15
CA ASP A 15 11.24 -4.94 -26.55
C ASP A 15 11.44 -4.74 -28.06
N GLN A 16 10.42 -5.02 -28.89
CA GLN A 16 10.44 -4.76 -30.32
C GLN A 16 10.06 -3.30 -30.68
N VAL A 17 9.55 -2.53 -29.72
CA VAL A 17 9.22 -1.12 -29.92
C VAL A 17 10.50 -0.30 -29.86
N ASN A 18 10.91 0.28 -30.99
CA ASN A 18 12.12 1.10 -31.09
C ASN A 18 11.86 2.60 -30.83
N ASP A 19 10.60 2.98 -30.62
CA ASP A 19 10.16 4.35 -30.38
C ASP A 19 10.01 4.61 -28.87
N GLN A 20 10.83 5.52 -28.36
CA GLN A 20 10.91 5.85 -26.94
C GLN A 20 9.63 6.52 -26.40
N GLU A 21 8.90 7.28 -27.22
CA GLU A 21 7.65 7.92 -26.81
C GLU A 21 6.51 6.89 -26.74
N VAL A 22 6.50 5.91 -27.64
CA VAL A 22 5.56 4.78 -27.58
C VAL A 22 5.84 3.90 -26.35
N LEU A 23 7.11 3.62 -26.05
CA LEU A 23 7.52 2.91 -24.82
C LEU A 23 7.06 3.63 -23.55
N LYS A 24 7.22 4.97 -23.48
CA LYS A 24 6.72 5.77 -22.34
C LYS A 24 5.20 5.72 -22.22
N ALA A 25 4.48 5.77 -23.34
CA ALA A 25 3.02 5.67 -23.34
C ALA A 25 2.56 4.29 -22.84
N ILE A 26 3.17 3.21 -23.33
CA ILE A 26 2.90 1.84 -22.89
C ILE A 26 3.21 1.67 -21.40
N HIS A 27 4.37 2.17 -20.94
CA HIS A 27 4.73 2.13 -19.52
C HIS A 27 3.68 2.86 -18.66
N THR A 28 3.31 4.08 -19.03
CA THR A 28 2.29 4.87 -18.32
C THR A 28 0.94 4.15 -18.26
N LEU A 29 0.50 3.56 -19.37
CA LEU A 29 -0.75 2.80 -19.46
C LEU A 29 -0.74 1.50 -18.64
N LEU A 30 0.42 0.83 -18.55
CA LEU A 30 0.58 -0.37 -17.71
C LEU A 30 0.66 0.00 -16.23
N SER A 31 1.39 1.06 -15.88
CA SER A 31 1.45 1.56 -14.50
C SER A 31 0.09 2.05 -14.00
N ALA A 32 -0.76 2.60 -14.88
CA ALA A 32 -2.12 3.01 -14.53
C ALA A 32 -3.08 1.84 -14.27
N GLN A 33 -2.78 0.64 -14.78
CA GLN A 33 -3.58 -0.56 -14.58
C GLN A 33 -3.13 -1.40 -13.38
N VAL A 34 -1.91 -1.19 -12.90
CA VAL A 34 -1.47 -1.75 -11.63
C VAL A 34 -1.91 -0.78 -10.54
N GLU A 35 -3.11 -0.97 -10.01
CA GLU A 35 -3.46 -0.30 -8.76
C GLU A 35 -2.33 -0.61 -7.75
N PRO A 36 -1.70 0.43 -7.17
CA PRO A 36 -0.67 0.19 -6.17
C PRO A 36 -1.31 -0.65 -5.07
N VAL A 37 -0.72 -1.81 -4.77
CA VAL A 37 -1.22 -2.66 -3.69
C VAL A 37 -0.94 -1.91 -2.39
N ILE A 38 -1.96 -1.22 -1.89
CA ILE A 38 -1.93 -0.52 -0.61
C ILE A 38 -1.99 -1.60 0.46
N LYS A 39 -1.05 -1.59 1.40
CA LYS A 39 -0.93 -2.63 2.43
C LYS A 39 -1.03 -2.02 3.81
N THR A 40 -1.62 -2.76 4.75
CA THR A 40 -1.54 -2.45 6.18
C THR A 40 -0.11 -2.61 6.70
N ILE A 41 0.12 -2.18 7.94
CA ILE A 41 1.36 -2.41 8.69
C ILE A 41 1.72 -3.90 8.81
N ASP A 42 0.74 -4.80 8.72
CA ASP A 42 0.90 -6.25 8.76
C ASP A 42 1.10 -6.87 7.36
N GLY A 43 1.19 -6.04 6.32
CA GLY A 43 1.40 -6.47 4.94
C GLY A 43 0.14 -6.99 4.24
N VAL A 44 -1.03 -6.86 4.86
CA VAL A 44 -2.31 -7.28 4.28
C VAL A 44 -2.75 -6.26 3.23
N PRO A 45 -3.04 -6.69 1.99
CA PRO A 45 -3.54 -5.78 0.97
C PRO A 45 -4.92 -5.24 1.38
N ILE A 46 -5.09 -3.92 1.30
CA ILE A 46 -6.35 -3.23 1.53
C ILE A 46 -6.91 -2.71 0.21
N SER A 47 -8.23 -2.74 0.09
CA SER A 47 -8.94 -2.15 -1.02
C SER A 47 -8.97 -0.62 -0.92
N LYS A 48 -9.23 0.05 -2.04
CA LYS A 48 -9.39 1.50 -2.08
C LYS A 48 -10.54 2.00 -1.21
N LEU A 49 -11.64 1.23 -1.12
CA LEU A 49 -12.79 1.57 -0.30
C LEU A 49 -12.45 1.55 1.21
N GLU A 50 -11.73 0.52 1.64
CA GLU A 50 -11.24 0.44 3.03
C GLU A 50 -10.24 1.54 3.35
N LEU A 51 -9.40 1.94 2.39
CA LEU A 51 -8.52 3.10 2.56
C LEU A 51 -9.32 4.40 2.74
N ASP A 52 -10.34 4.63 1.91
CA ASP A 52 -11.16 5.83 1.99
C ASP A 52 -11.88 5.93 3.35
N GLU A 53 -12.39 4.81 3.87
CA GLU A 53 -12.97 4.75 5.23
C GLU A 53 -11.94 5.05 6.33
N LEU A 54 -10.72 4.53 6.22
CA LEU A 54 -9.64 4.81 7.17
C LEU A 54 -9.22 6.29 7.15
N LEU A 55 -9.20 6.90 5.96
CA LEU A 55 -8.88 8.32 5.79
C LEU A 55 -9.99 9.20 6.38
N GLU A 56 -11.25 8.90 6.10
CA GLU A 56 -12.39 9.66 6.64
C GLU A 56 -12.42 9.60 8.18
N GLN A 57 -12.14 8.42 8.74
CA GLN A 57 -12.02 8.26 10.19
C GLN A 57 -10.85 9.09 10.76
N ALA A 58 -9.69 9.06 10.10
CA ALA A 58 -8.52 9.84 10.53
C ALA A 58 -8.77 11.35 10.45
N GLU A 59 -9.42 11.84 9.40
CA GLU A 59 -9.81 13.24 9.26
C GLU A 59 -10.79 13.67 10.35
N SER A 60 -11.77 12.82 10.67
CA SER A 60 -12.70 13.03 11.78
C SER A 60 -11.98 13.08 13.13
N ASP A 61 -11.02 12.20 13.37
CA ASP A 61 -10.24 12.18 14.61
C ASP A 61 -9.34 13.42 14.76
N ILE A 62 -8.74 13.89 13.66
CA ILE A 62 -8.00 15.15 13.63
C ILE A 62 -8.93 16.33 13.93
N ALA A 63 -10.10 16.41 13.29
CA ALA A 63 -11.07 17.48 13.50
C ALA A 63 -11.59 17.52 14.94
N ASN A 64 -11.76 16.36 15.57
CA ASN A 64 -12.20 16.23 16.96
C ASN A 64 -11.06 16.34 17.98
N GLY A 65 -9.82 16.63 17.54
CA GLY A 65 -8.67 16.75 18.42
C GLY A 65 -8.25 15.44 19.10
N ARG A 66 -8.71 14.28 18.61
CA ARG A 66 -8.34 12.94 19.07
C ARG A 66 -6.98 12.51 18.52
N THR A 67 -5.99 13.38 18.69
CA THR A 67 -4.60 13.14 18.30
C THR A 67 -3.77 12.75 19.51
N ILE A 68 -2.67 12.04 19.26
CA ILE A 68 -1.69 11.70 20.29
C ILE A 68 -0.38 12.43 20.01
N GLN A 69 0.19 13.06 21.04
CA GLN A 69 1.48 13.70 20.93
C GLN A 69 2.60 12.65 20.78
N GLN A 70 3.64 12.97 20.01
CA GLN A 70 4.72 12.03 19.69
C GLN A 70 5.37 11.38 20.94
N HIS A 71 5.51 12.15 22.02
CA HIS A 71 6.08 11.66 23.28
C HIS A 71 5.18 10.63 24.00
N ASP A 72 3.85 10.81 23.90
CA ASP A 72 2.86 9.88 24.46
C ASP A 72 2.70 8.64 23.59
N LEU A 73 2.83 8.78 22.26
CA LEU A 73 2.86 7.68 21.33
C LEU A 73 4.02 6.71 21.67
N LYS A 74 5.22 7.26 21.90
CA LYS A 74 6.40 6.45 22.25
C LYS A 74 6.23 5.70 23.57
N LYS A 75 5.60 6.32 24.57
CA LYS A 75 5.27 5.65 25.83
C LYS A 75 4.26 4.52 25.64
N LYS A 76 3.17 4.76 24.87
CA LYS A 76 2.15 3.74 24.62
C LYS A 76 2.71 2.53 23.87
N LEU A 77 3.56 2.74 22.86
CA LEU A 77 4.18 1.65 22.12
C LEU A 77 5.10 0.80 23.02
N GLN A 78 5.91 1.44 23.87
CA GLN A 78 6.76 0.71 24.84
C GLN A 78 5.97 -0.01 25.95
N LEU A 79 4.79 0.50 26.31
CA LEU A 79 3.87 -0.15 27.26
C LEU A 79 3.12 -1.33 26.64
N GLY A 80 2.74 -1.23 25.36
CA GLY A 80 2.10 -2.31 24.61
C GLY A 80 3.00 -3.53 24.44
N GLU A 81 4.31 -3.31 24.22
CA GLU A 81 5.30 -4.40 24.19
C GLU A 81 5.44 -5.12 25.54
N ARG A 82 5.28 -4.43 26.66
CA ARG A 82 5.38 -5.03 28.00
C ARG A 82 4.18 -5.90 28.39
N ASN A 83 2.98 -5.54 27.95
CA ASN A 83 1.77 -6.30 28.31
C ASN A 83 1.66 -7.64 27.54
N ASN A 84 2.25 -7.75 26.34
CA ASN A 84 2.30 -9.01 25.58
C ASN A 84 3.28 -10.05 26.16
N LEU A 85 4.16 -9.65 27.08
CA LEU A 85 5.12 -10.55 27.75
C LEU A 85 4.57 -11.14 29.07
N ASP A 86 3.50 -10.58 29.64
CA ASP A 86 2.90 -11.05 30.90
C ASP A 86 1.81 -12.14 30.67
N GLU A 87 1.18 -12.17 29.49
CA GLU A 87 0.17 -13.19 29.15
C GLU A 87 0.76 -14.55 28.69
N SER A 88 2.10 -14.70 28.68
CA SER A 88 2.79 -15.94 28.27
C SER A 88 3.50 -16.69 29.43
N LYS A 89 3.05 -16.54 30.68
CA LYS A 89 3.57 -17.33 31.82
C LYS A 89 2.48 -18.03 32.62
#